data_AF-A0A6N7HMT1-F1
#
_entry.id   AF-A0A6N7HMT1-F1
#
_cell.length_a   1.000
_cell.length_b   1.000
_cell.length_c   1.000
_cell.angle_alpha   90.00
_cell.angle_beta   90.00
_cell.angle_gamma   90.00
#
_symmetry.space_group_name_H-M   'P 1'
#
loop_
_entity.id
_entity.type
_entity.pdbx_description
1 polymer ?
#
loop_
_entity_poly.entity_id
_entity_poly.type
_entity_poly.pdbx_seq_one_letter_code
_entity_poly.pdbx_strand_id
1 'polypeptide(L)' 'MRREGGHIGYGVLPAHRRRGHATGILRQSLVVTRAMGIDPALVTCDEDTVASRRAIDACGGRLEAVEDGTRRYLIG' A
#
# COMPACT_ATOMS: atom_id res chain seq x y z
N MET A 1 11.34 6.03 18.69
CA MET A 1 11.70 5.98 17.25
C MET A 1 10.41 5.78 16.49
N ARG A 2 9.89 6.83 15.84
CA ARG A 2 8.65 6.69 15.07
C ARG A 2 8.97 5.86 13.83
N ARG A 3 8.30 4.72 13.65
CA ARG A 3 8.43 3.88 12.44
C ARG A 3 7.63 4.53 11.31
N GLU A 4 8.02 5.73 10.92
CA GLU A 4 7.37 6.46 9.82
C GLU A 4 7.90 5.93 8.49
N GLY A 5 6.99 5.38 7.67
CA GLY A 5 7.27 5.01 6.28
C GLY A 5 6.96 3.56 5.88
N GLY A 6 6.63 3.41 4.60
CA GLY A 6 6.59 2.15 3.85
C GLY A 6 7.36 2.31 2.53
N HIS A 7 7.61 1.23 1.80
CA HIS A 7 8.37 1.29 0.54
C HIS A 7 7.57 1.93 -0.61
N ILE A 8 6.24 2.00 -0.47
CA ILE A 8 5.33 2.45 -1.53
C ILE A 8 4.33 3.45 -0.97
N GLY A 9 4.31 4.65 -1.55
CA GLY A 9 3.27 5.67 -1.36
C GLY A 9 2.66 6.06 -2.71
N TYR A 10 1.34 6.23 -2.77
CA TYR A 10 0.64 6.66 -3.99
C TYR A 10 -0.62 7.47 -3.68
N GLY A 11 -1.06 8.26 -4.65
CA GLY A 11 -2.30 9.04 -4.57
C GLY A 11 -3.09 8.96 -5.86
N VAL A 12 -4.42 8.93 -5.75
CA VAL A 12 -5.34 9.02 -6.90
C VAL A 12 -6.17 10.28 -6.75
N LEU A 13 -6.09 11.16 -7.76
CA LEU A 13 -6.89 12.38 -7.84
C LEU A 13 -8.38 12.06 -7.66
N PRO A 14 -9.15 12.89 -6.92
CA PRO A 14 -10.56 12.63 -6.64
C PRO A 14 -11.40 12.26 -7.87
N ALA A 15 -11.20 12.96 -8.99
CA ALA A 15 -11.88 12.72 -10.26
C ALA A 15 -11.59 11.34 -10.90
N HIS A 16 -10.52 10.66 -10.47
CA HIS A 16 -10.08 9.37 -11.00
C HIS A 16 -10.27 8.22 -10.00
N ARG A 17 -10.89 8.45 -8.84
CA ARG A 17 -11.13 7.39 -7.85
C ARG A 17 -12.17 6.37 -8.37
N ARG A 18 -12.16 5.18 -7.77
CA ARG A 18 -13.08 4.05 -8.08
C ARG A 18 -12.97 3.49 -9.51
N ARG A 19 -11.86 3.76 -10.21
CA ARG A 19 -11.56 3.23 -11.56
C ARG A 19 -10.45 2.19 -11.59
N GLY A 20 -10.04 1.67 -10.43
CA GLY A 20 -8.97 0.68 -10.30
C GLY A 20 -7.54 1.23 -10.34
N HIS A 21 -7.35 2.55 -10.49
CA HIS A 21 -6.00 3.14 -10.57
C HIS A 21 -5.12 2.86 -9.35
N ALA A 22 -5.68 2.90 -8.13
CA ALA A 22 -4.93 2.59 -6.91
C ALA A 22 -4.30 1.18 -6.95
N THR A 23 -5.08 0.18 -7.34
CA THR A 23 -4.62 -1.21 -7.50
C THR A 23 -3.59 -1.32 -8.63
N GLY A 24 -3.81 -0.64 -9.76
CA GLY A 24 -2.87 -0.63 -10.89
C GLY A 24 -1.50 -0.05 -10.49
N ILE A 25 -1.50 1.12 -9.83
CA ILE A 25 -0.29 1.76 -9.33
C ILE A 25 0.42 0.83 -8.35
N LEU A 26 -0.29 0.30 -7.35
CA LEU A 26 0.31 -0.58 -6.35
C LEU A 26 0.94 -1.83 -6.98
N ARG A 27 0.26 -2.49 -7.92
CA ARG A 27 0.82 -3.65 -8.65
C ARG A 27 2.10 -3.30 -9.40
N GLN A 28 2.14 -2.17 -10.10
CA GLN A 28 3.33 -1.74 -10.82
C GLN A 28 4.46 -1.40 -9.85
N SER A 29 4.15 -0.73 -8.74
CA SER A 29 5.13 -0.43 -7.69
C SER A 29 5.74 -1.70 -7.09
N LEU A 30 4.94 -2.76 -6.87
CA LEU A 30 5.41 -4.06 -6.37
C LEU A 30 6.39 -4.74 -7.33
N VAL A 31 6.14 -4.66 -8.64
CA VAL A 31 7.10 -5.17 -9.65
C VAL A 31 8.44 -4.46 -9.52
N VAL A 32 8.43 -3.14 -9.36
CA VAL A 32 9.65 -2.33 -9.21
C VAL A 32 10.37 -2.66 -7.89
N THR A 33 9.64 -2.77 -6.77
CA THR A 33 10.26 -3.09 -5.46
C THR A 33 10.88 -4.49 -5.46
N ARG A 34 10.21 -5.48 -6.05
CA ARG A 34 10.75 -6.83 -6.20
C ARG A 34 12.02 -6.85 -7.05
N ALA A 35 12.08 -6.08 -8.14
CA ALA A 35 13.28 -5.95 -8.96
C ALA A 35 14.46 -5.33 -8.19
N MET A 36 14.18 -4.56 -7.12
CA MET A 36 15.19 -4.01 -6.21
C MET A 36 15.56 -4.97 -5.06
N GLY A 37 15.03 -6.19 -5.04
CA GLY A 37 15.27 -7.18 -3.98
C GLY A 37 14.43 -6.96 -2.71
N ILE A 38 13.39 -6.14 -2.79
CA ILE A 38 12.47 -5.89 -1.65
C ILE A 38 11.28 -6.84 -1.76
N ASP A 39 11.31 -7.92 -0.98
CA ASP A 39 10.25 -8.91 -0.86
C ASP A 39 10.30 -9.55 0.56
N PRO A 40 9.29 -9.35 1.42
CA PRO A 40 8.03 -8.64 1.16
C PRO A 40 8.14 -7.12 1.27
N ALA A 41 7.40 -6.40 0.42
CA ALA A 41 7.26 -4.96 0.46
C ALA A 41 6.28 -4.51 1.54
N LEU A 42 6.76 -3.68 2.47
CA LEU A 42 5.94 -2.94 3.43
C LEU A 42 5.18 -1.78 2.77
N VAL A 43 3.86 -1.75 2.95
CA VAL A 43 2.94 -0.68 2.53
C VAL A 43 2.19 -0.15 3.76
N THR A 44 2.12 1.17 3.89
CA THR A 44 1.40 1.83 4.99
C THR A 44 0.22 2.64 4.46
N CYS A 45 -0.90 2.64 5.17
CA CYS A 45 -2.02 3.53 4.87
C CYS A 45 -2.73 3.99 6.13
N ASP A 46 -3.29 5.19 6.11
CA ASP A 46 -4.12 5.70 7.21
C ASP A 46 -5.35 4.81 7.38
N GLU A 47 -5.77 4.63 8.63
CA GLU A 47 -6.90 3.77 9.01
C GLU A 47 -8.21 4.12 8.28
N ASP A 48 -8.42 5.40 7.96
CA ASP A 48 -9.63 5.89 7.31
C ASP A 48 -9.69 5.62 5.79
N THR A 49 -8.60 5.13 5.20
CA THR A 49 -8.51 4.97 3.74
C THR A 49 -9.03 3.61 3.26
N VAL A 50 -10.36 3.44 3.28
CA VAL A 50 -11.05 2.23 2.75
C VAL A 50 -10.60 1.90 1.32
N ALA A 51 -10.34 2.92 0.49
CA ALA A 51 -9.87 2.74 -0.88
C ALA A 51 -8.47 2.09 -0.94
N SER A 52 -7.53 2.58 -0.12
CA SER A 52 -6.17 2.02 -0.03
C SER A 52 -6.22 0.60 0.49
N ARG A 53 -7.03 0.32 1.52
CA ARG A 53 -7.22 -1.03 2.05
C ARG A 53 -7.68 -2.01 0.97
N ARG A 54 -8.71 -1.65 0.19
CA ARG A 54 -9.19 -2.48 -0.91
C ARG A 54 -8.12 -2.74 -1.97
N ALA A 55 -7.30 -1.74 -2.28
CA ALA A 55 -6.21 -1.91 -3.24
C ALA A 55 -5.12 -2.85 -2.70
N ILE A 56 -4.77 -2.72 -1.42
CA ILE A 56 -3.81 -3.57 -0.73
C ILE A 56 -4.31 -5.01 -0.65
N ASP A 57 -5.57 -5.22 -0.24
CA ASP A 57 -6.22 -6.55 -0.20
C ASP A 57 -6.21 -7.20 -1.59
N ALA A 58 -6.54 -6.43 -2.65
CA ALA A 58 -6.52 -6.90 -4.03
C ALA A 58 -5.11 -7.18 -4.61
N CYS A 59 -4.06 -6.77 -3.89
CA CYS A 59 -2.67 -7.07 -4.19
C CYS A 59 -2.09 -8.13 -3.25
N GLY A 60 -2.89 -8.75 -2.37
CA GLY A 60 -2.43 -9.81 -1.46
C GLY A 60 -1.78 -9.32 -0.17
N GLY A 61 -2.03 -8.05 0.22
CA GLY A 61 -1.46 -7.51 1.45
C GLY A 61 -1.99 -8.20 2.71
N ARG A 62 -1.06 -8.52 3.60
CA ARG A 62 -1.34 -9.06 4.94
C ARG A 62 -1.06 -7.98 5.98
N LEU A 63 -2.04 -7.71 6.83
CA LEU A 63 -1.89 -6.76 7.93
C LEU A 63 -0.77 -7.25 8.87
N GLU A 64 0.24 -6.41 9.07
CA GLU A 64 1.35 -6.62 9.99
C GLU A 64 1.04 -6.00 11.35
N ALA A 65 0.63 -4.72 11.36
CA ALA A 65 0.39 -3.95 12.57
C ALA A 65 -0.52 -2.75 12.33
N VAL A 66 -1.06 -2.19 13.42
CA VAL A 66 -1.74 -0.90 13.46
C VAL A 66 -1.08 -0.07 14.55
N GLU A 67 -0.49 1.06 14.19
CA GLU A 67 0.30 1.91 15.08
C GLU A 67 -0.08 3.37 14.79
N ASP A 68 -0.43 4.13 15.83
CA ASP A 68 -0.74 5.57 15.74
C ASP A 68 -1.73 5.95 14.60
N GLY A 69 -2.78 5.13 14.41
CA GLY A 69 -3.79 5.36 13.35
C GLY A 69 -3.33 4.99 11.93
N THR A 70 -2.11 4.45 11.79
CA THR A 70 -1.56 3.94 10.53
C THR A 70 -1.60 2.42 10.52
N ARG A 71 -2.10 1.85 9.42
CA ARG A 71 -2.08 0.41 9.18
C ARG A 71 -0.89 0.02 8.31
N ARG A 72 -0.25 -1.08 8.66
CA ARG A 72 0.98 -1.59 8.03
C ARG A 72 0.70 -2.95 7.41
N TYR A 73 1.07 -3.14 6.15
CA TYR A 73 0.82 -4.36 5.40
C TYR A 73 2.11 -4.86 4.73
N LEU A 74 2.27 -6.18 4.68
CA LEU A 74 3.33 -6.83 3.90
C LEU A 74 2.72 -7.47 2.65
N ILE A 75 3.34 -7.25 1.48
CA ILE A 75 2.96 -7.83 0.19
C ILE A 75 4.18 -8.50 -0.45
N GLY A 76 4.03 -9.73 -0.94
CA GLY A 76 5.07 -10.49 -1.67
C GLY A 76 4.62 -10.90 -3.08
#